data_AF-A0A4Y2EC54-F1
#
_entry.id   AF-A0A4Y2EC54-F1
#
_cell.length_a   1.000
_cell.length_b   1.000
_cell.length_c   1.000
_cell.angle_alpha   90.00
_cell.angle_beta   90.00
_cell.angle_gamma   90.00
#
_symmetry.space_group_name_H-M   'P 1'
#
loop_
_entity.id
_entity.type
_entity.pdbx_description
1 polymer ?
#
loop_
_entity_poly.entity_id
_entity_poly.type
_entity_poly.pdbx_seq_one_letter_code
_entity_poly.pdbx_strand_id
1 'polypeptide(L)'
;EFQNLFSTCDADVGRCNMTQHRINTGDYPPIKQYPRRLPLARKEEAEHLVKEMVDNGIIEESSGPWASPIVLVKKKDGSTRFCADYRKLNEIT
;
A
#
# COMPACT_ATOMS: atom_id res chain seq x y z
N GLU A 1 30.88 10.95 1.07
CA GLU A 1 30.79 10.33 2.41
C GLU A 1 29.37 9.89 2.77
N PHE A 2 28.33 10.68 2.49
CA PHE A 2 26.94 10.38 2.92
C PHE A 2 25.97 9.97 1.80
N GLN A 3 26.45 9.44 0.68
CA GLN A 3 25.59 9.14 -0.48
C GLN A 3 24.48 8.12 -0.17
N ASN A 4 24.72 7.19 0.74
CA ASN A 4 23.75 6.16 1.14
C ASN A 4 22.76 6.63 2.21
N LEU A 5 22.82 7.90 2.66
CA LEU A 5 21.84 8.46 3.60
C LEU A 5 20.62 9.05 2.90
N PHE A 6 20.73 9.34 1.60
CA PHE A 6 19.67 9.97 0.83
C PHE A 6 19.11 8.97 -0.16
N SER A 7 17.79 8.84 -0.17
CA SER A 7 17.08 8.10 -1.21
C SER A 7 17.31 8.75 -2.57
N THR A 8 17.66 7.95 -3.56
CA THR A 8 17.98 8.41 -4.92
C THR A 8 16.83 8.25 -5.90
N CYS A 9 15.84 7.42 -5.59
CA CYS A 9 14.62 7.22 -6.38
C CYS A 9 13.47 6.66 -5.51
N ASP A 10 12.25 6.64 -6.05
CA ASP A 10 11.05 6.17 -5.31
C ASP A 10 11.14 4.70 -4.85
N ALA A 11 11.96 3.87 -5.51
CA ALA A 11 12.20 2.48 -5.16
C ALA A 11 13.34 2.28 -4.14
N ASP A 12 14.12 3.33 -3.84
CA ASP A 12 15.20 3.32 -2.86
C ASP A 12 14.62 3.48 -1.44
N VAL A 13 13.92 2.43 -1.02
CA VAL A 13 13.24 2.32 0.27
C VAL A 13 14.14 1.61 1.28
N GLY A 14 14.36 2.26 2.43
CA GLY A 14 15.06 1.65 3.55
C GLY A 14 14.20 0.61 4.28
N ARG A 15 14.84 -0.33 4.99
CA ARG A 15 14.17 -1.33 5.83
C ARG A 15 14.76 -1.32 7.24
N CYS A 16 13.92 -1.06 8.24
CA CYS A 16 14.30 -1.15 9.65
C CYS A 16 14.02 -2.55 10.19
N ASN A 17 15.07 -3.24 10.69
CA ASN A 17 14.95 -4.58 11.27
C ASN A 17 14.94 -4.57 12.81
N MET A 18 14.87 -3.41 13.45
CA MET A 18 14.97 -3.27 14.91
C MET A 18 13.64 -3.53 15.64
N THR A 19 12.51 -3.37 14.96
CA THR A 19 11.18 -3.53 15.56
C THR A 19 10.17 -4.01 14.51
N GLN A 20 9.13 -4.69 14.98
CA GLN A 20 7.96 -5.05 14.19
C GLN A 20 6.73 -4.43 14.85
N HIS A 21 5.95 -3.69 14.07
CA HIS A 21 4.73 -3.06 14.57
C HIS A 21 3.55 -4.03 14.55
N ARG A 22 2.75 -4.00 15.61
CA ARG A 22 1.46 -4.68 15.69
C ARG A 22 0.36 -3.64 15.74
N ILE A 23 -0.63 -3.76 14.87
CA ILE A 23 -1.84 -2.94 14.91
C ILE A 23 -2.83 -3.63 15.86
N ASN A 24 -3.24 -2.94 16.93
CA ASN A 24 -4.19 -3.46 17.90
C ASN A 24 -5.61 -3.05 17.50
N THR A 25 -6.43 -4.03 17.12
CA THR A 25 -7.85 -3.83 16.78
C THR A 25 -8.78 -4.24 17.92
N GLY A 26 -8.27 -4.54 19.11
CA GLY A 26 -9.05 -5.08 20.23
C GLY A 26 -9.81 -6.35 19.83
N ASP A 27 -11.07 -6.44 20.24
CA ASP A 27 -11.97 -7.57 19.95
C ASP A 27 -12.82 -7.36 18.67
N TYR A 28 -12.49 -6.36 17.84
CA TYR A 28 -13.25 -6.10 16.61
C TYR A 28 -13.06 -7.24 15.59
N PRO A 29 -14.15 -7.72 14.96
CA PRO A 29 -14.06 -8.73 13.92
C PRO A 29 -13.41 -8.15 12.65
N PRO A 30 -12.83 -9.00 11.78
CA PRO A 30 -12.23 -8.55 10.53
C PRO A 30 -13.19 -7.78 9.63
N ILE A 31 -12.72 -6.62 9.15
CA ILE A 31 -13.42 -5.82 8.16
C ILE A 31 -12.91 -6.20 6.77
N LYS A 32 -13.80 -6.82 5.97
CA LYS A 32 -13.54 -7.18 4.57
C LYS A 32 -14.37 -6.30 3.63
N GLN A 33 -13.70 -5.38 2.95
CA GLN A 33 -14.33 -4.50 1.97
C GLN A 33 -14.09 -5.02 0.55
N TYR A 34 -15.11 -4.93 -0.30
CA TYR A 34 -14.99 -5.31 -1.71
C TYR A 34 -14.14 -4.28 -2.48
N PRO A 35 -13.27 -4.72 -3.42
CA PRO A 35 -12.51 -3.81 -4.27
C PRO A 35 -13.39 -2.88 -5.09
N ARG A 36 -12.99 -1.61 -5.25
CA ARG A 36 -13.73 -0.67 -6.11
C ARG A 36 -13.54 -1.06 -7.58
N ARG A 37 -14.60 -0.96 -8.39
CA ARG A 37 -14.50 -1.17 -9.84
C ARG A 37 -13.61 -0.08 -10.45
N LEU A 38 -12.58 -0.50 -11.19
CA LEU A 38 -11.70 0.39 -11.92
C LEU A 38 -12.04 0.34 -13.42
N PRO A 39 -12.00 1.50 -14.13
CA PRO A 39 -11.91 1.52 -15.59
C PRO A 39 -10.67 0.74 -16.07
N LEU A 40 -10.72 0.18 -17.28
CA LEU A 40 -9.66 -0.69 -17.80
C LEU A 40 -8.27 -0.02 -17.75
N ALA A 41 -8.15 1.21 -18.24
CA ALA A 41 -6.89 1.96 -18.21
C ALA A 41 -6.32 2.15 -16.79
N ARG A 42 -7.19 2.25 -15.77
CA ARG A 42 -6.76 2.36 -14.37
C ARG A 42 -6.45 1.01 -13.74
N LYS A 43 -7.01 -0.07 -14.27
CA LYS A 43 -6.75 -1.42 -13.80
C LYS A 43 -5.33 -1.85 -14.17
N GLU A 44 -4.93 -1.65 -15.42
CA GLU A 44 -3.57 -1.94 -15.90
C GLU A 44 -2.53 -1.12 -15.10
N GLU A 45 -2.81 0.16 -14.87
CA GLU A 45 -1.96 1.02 -14.04
C GLU A 45 -1.86 0.53 -12.58
N ALA A 46 -2.98 0.07 -11.98
CA ALA A 46 -2.95 -0.53 -10.65
C ALA A 46 -2.11 -1.82 -10.61
N GLU A 47 -2.26 -2.70 -11.60
CA GLU A 47 -1.53 -3.97 -11.69
C GLU A 47 -0.01 -3.72 -11.82
N HIS A 48 0.40 -2.74 -12.63
CA HIS A 48 1.81 -2.35 -12.73
C HIS A 48 2.38 -1.87 -11.39
N LEU A 49 1.67 -0.98 -10.69
CA LEU A 49 2.10 -0.45 -9.39
C LEU A 49 2.16 -1.55 -8.31
N VAL A 50 1.22 -2.50 -8.32
CA VAL A 50 1.26 -3.66 -7.42
C VAL A 50 2.49 -4.51 -7.71
N LYS A 51 2.77 -4.81 -8.98
CA LYS A 51 3.94 -5.60 -9.36
C LYS A 51 5.25 -4.92 -8.92
N GLU A 52 5.38 -3.62 -9.14
CA GLU A 52 6.56 -2.85 -8.71
C GLU A 52 6.76 -2.91 -7.19
N MET A 53 5.68 -2.75 -6.39
CA MET A 53 5.78 -2.86 -4.94
C MET A 53 6.13 -4.27 -4.45
N VAL A 54 5.66 -5.32 -5.14
CA VAL A 54 6.05 -6.71 -4.85
C VAL A 54 7.52 -6.93 -5.18
N ASP A 55 7.95 -6.53 -6.38
CA ASP A 55 9.34 -6.68 -6.85
C ASP A 55 10.33 -5.93 -5.92
N ASN A 56 9.92 -4.78 -5.38
CA ASN A 56 10.70 -3.99 -4.41
C ASN A 56 10.56 -4.46 -2.95
N GLY A 57 9.76 -5.50 -2.67
CA GLY A 57 9.57 -6.06 -1.32
C GLY A 57 8.82 -5.14 -0.34
N ILE A 58 8.02 -4.19 -0.86
CA ILE A 58 7.19 -3.27 -0.07
C ILE A 58 5.89 -3.96 0.39
N ILE A 59 5.34 -4.84 -0.46
CA ILE A 59 4.15 -5.65 -0.17
C ILE A 59 4.40 -7.12 -0.50
N GLU A 60 3.56 -8.01 0.02
CA GLU A 60 3.60 -9.44 -0.23
C GLU A 60 2.20 -10.00 -0.48
N GLU A 61 2.11 -11.15 -1.17
CA GLU A 61 0.86 -11.88 -1.30
C GLU A 61 0.41 -12.41 0.06
N SER A 62 -0.88 -12.26 0.35
CA SER A 62 -1.47 -12.75 1.60
C SER A 62 -2.90 -13.25 1.40
N SER A 63 -3.32 -14.17 2.27
CA SER A 63 -4.68 -14.68 2.36
C SER A 63 -5.28 -14.34 3.73
N GLY A 64 -5.68 -13.08 3.89
CA GLY A 64 -6.22 -12.55 5.14
C GLY A 64 -7.75 -12.38 5.17
N PRO A 65 -8.37 -12.38 6.37
CA PRO A 65 -9.78 -12.05 6.52
C PRO A 65 -10.06 -10.54 6.42
N TRP A 66 -9.02 -9.70 6.50
CA TRP A 66 -9.09 -8.24 6.37
C TRP A 66 -8.86 -7.81 4.92
N ALA A 67 -9.62 -6.83 4.44
CA ALA A 67 -9.38 -6.23 3.13
C ALA A 67 -9.86 -4.77 3.09
N SER A 68 -9.00 -3.88 2.59
CA SER A 68 -9.32 -2.49 2.32
C SER A 68 -9.22 -2.23 0.81
N PRO A 69 -10.14 -1.45 0.20
CA PRO A 69 -10.10 -1.24 -1.23
C PRO A 69 -9.01 -0.23 -1.59
N ILE A 70 -8.47 -0.36 -2.79
CA ILE A 70 -7.49 0.58 -3.33
C ILE A 70 -8.17 1.80 -3.96
N VAL A 71 -7.45 2.90 -4.01
CA VAL A 71 -7.84 4.17 -4.62
C VAL A 71 -6.63 4.70 -5.40
N LEU A 72 -6.85 5.02 -6.67
CA LEU A 72 -5.83 5.65 -7.52
C LEU A 72 -6.10 7.15 -7.62
N VAL A 73 -5.09 7.95 -7.30
CA VAL A 73 -5.18 9.41 -7.31
C VAL A 73 -4.11 9.97 -8.24
N LYS A 74 -4.49 10.85 -9.18
CA LYS A 74 -3.53 11.55 -10.03
C LYS A 74 -2.86 12.67 -9.24
N LYS A 75 -1.52 12.69 -9.22
CA LYS A 75 -0.72 13.79 -8.68
C LYS A 75 -0.67 14.95 -9.67
N LYS A 76 -0.22 16.11 -9.19
CA LYS A 76 -0.04 17.32 -10.03
C LYS A 76 0.97 17.13 -11.15
N ASP A 77 1.98 16.29 -10.94
CA ASP A 77 3.00 15.92 -11.92
C ASP A 77 2.52 14.92 -13.00
N GLY A 78 1.26 14.49 -12.93
CA GLY A 78 0.66 13.52 -13.86
C GLY A 78 0.84 12.05 -13.46
N SER A 79 1.72 11.74 -12.49
CA SER A 79 1.89 10.39 -11.97
C SER A 79 0.68 9.93 -11.14
N THR A 80 0.57 8.62 -10.91
CA THR A 80 -0.49 8.05 -10.08
C THR A 80 0.02 7.63 -8.72
N ARG A 81 -0.72 8.00 -7.68
CA ARG A 81 -0.51 7.52 -6.32
C ARG A 81 -1.45 6.34 -6.07
N PHE A 82 -0.86 5.21 -5.72
CA PHE A 82 -1.57 4.05 -5.18
C PHE A 82 -1.87 4.29 -3.70
N CYS A 83 -3.15 4.30 -3.33
CA CYS A 83 -3.59 4.47 -1.95
C CYS A 83 -4.49 3.32 -1.52
N ALA A 84 -4.43 2.92 -0.25
CA ALA A 84 -5.42 2.04 0.37
C ALA A 84 -6.39 2.88 1.21
N ASP A 85 -7.68 2.58 1.11
CA ASP A 85 -8.74 3.25 1.89
C ASP A 85 -8.91 2.58 3.25
N TYR A 86 -8.06 2.97 4.21
CA TYR A 86 -8.06 2.43 5.57
C TYR A 86 -9.09 3.08 6.51
N ARG A 87 -10.00 3.93 6.04
CA ARG A 87 -10.90 4.69 6.92
C ARG A 87 -11.65 3.81 7.93
N LYS A 88 -12.19 2.66 7.48
CA LYS A 88 -12.89 1.71 8.37
C LYS A 88 -11.97 1.00 9.37
N LEU A 89 -10.71 0.75 8.98
CA LEU A 89 -9.72 0.18 9.90
C LEU A 89 -9.34 1.24 10.95
N ASN A 90 -9.11 2.48 10.53
CA ASN A 90 -8.75 3.59 11.41
C ASN A 90 -9.83 3.96 12.43
N GLU A 91 -11.10 3.63 12.17
CA GLU A 91 -12.20 3.82 13.13
C GLU A 91 -12.10 2.88 14.34
N ILE A 92 -11.31 1.80 14.26
CA ILE A 92 -11.19 0.75 15.29
C ILE A 92 -9.75 0.53 15.79
N THR A 93 -8.82 1.40 15.39
CA THR A 93 -7.40 1.37 15.78
C THR A 93 -7.00 2.69 16.42
#